data_AF-A0A1G3ECR2-F1
#
_entry.id   AF-A0A1G3ECR2-F1
#
_cell.length_a   1.000
_cell.length_b   1.000
_cell.length_c   1.000
_cell.angle_alpha   90.00
_cell.angle_beta   90.00
_cell.angle_gamma   90.00
#
_symmetry.space_group_name_H-M   'P 1'
#
loop_
_entity.id
_entity.type
_entity.pdbx_description
1 polymer ?
#
loop_
_entity_poly.entity_id
_entity_poly.type
_entity_poly.pdbx_seq_one_letter_code
_entity_poly.pdbx_strand_id
1 'polypeptide(L)'
;MTTTSYLGGTVDQIYNPASFDWLNTLEQQEAIKIAVDVLGVSAGALVGAMAEENTSYLASETSQSLFDDYALSSLDPAAFAAALLIGIPTAEILVAVALINPRTHEQFLADYEALRAADQLDEHGLDAKVLHPALADLGPANFKLATAITLLNDYLCSSSNADDPLGLSGYASHYDLLAADLVDPDRPTAAKFYGLMLQKAEKWFTDADSAHCAYGARGQVLHFAGEQNSYKMSNVRPGPLCL
;
A
#
# COMPACT_ATOMS: atom_id res chain seq x y z
N MET A 1 -18.67 -23.75 10.76
CA MET A 1 -17.40 -23.05 10.50
C MET A 1 -16.79 -23.70 9.28
N THR A 2 -16.84 -23.01 8.15
CA THR A 2 -16.37 -23.52 6.87
C THR A 2 -15.04 -22.84 6.60
N THR A 3 -13.95 -23.57 6.81
CA THR A 3 -12.60 -23.09 6.48
C THR A 3 -12.48 -23.06 4.97
N THR A 4 -12.63 -21.89 4.36
CA THR A 4 -12.36 -21.74 2.93
C THR A 4 -10.85 -21.74 2.75
N SER A 5 -10.28 -22.88 2.35
CA SER A 5 -8.86 -22.98 2.02
C SER A 5 -8.58 -22.23 0.71
N TYR A 6 -8.11 -20.99 0.80
CA TYR A 6 -7.72 -20.16 -0.34
C TYR A 6 -6.36 -20.54 -0.95
N LEU A 7 -5.62 -21.48 -0.34
CA LEU A 7 -4.25 -21.82 -0.70
C LEU A 7 -4.13 -23.30 -1.05
N GLY A 8 -4.48 -23.62 -2.29
CA GLY A 8 -4.18 -24.90 -2.93
C GLY A 8 -3.24 -24.69 -4.11
N GLY A 9 -2.07 -24.12 -3.89
CA GLY A 9 -1.10 -23.86 -4.95
C GLY A 9 0.25 -23.39 -4.39
N THR A 10 1.31 -24.07 -4.81
CA THR A 10 2.72 -23.89 -4.46
C THR A 10 3.20 -22.44 -4.49
N VAL A 11 3.54 -21.90 -3.32
CA VAL A 11 4.44 -20.74 -3.17
C VAL A 11 5.61 -21.19 -2.29
N ASP A 12 6.83 -21.05 -2.81
CA ASP A 12 8.11 -21.40 -2.15
C ASP A 12 8.49 -20.42 -1.02
N GLN A 13 7.57 -19.57 -0.58
CA GLN A 13 7.78 -18.67 0.55
C GLN A 13 7.17 -19.26 1.83
N ILE A 14 8.00 -19.40 2.86
CA ILE A 14 7.54 -19.73 4.20
C ILE A 14 6.95 -18.46 4.80
N TYR A 15 5.63 -18.29 4.68
CA TYR A 15 4.91 -17.25 5.42
C TYR A 15 5.15 -17.42 6.92
N ASN A 16 5.23 -16.32 7.67
CA ASN A 16 5.10 -16.41 9.12
C ASN A 16 3.74 -17.07 9.45
N PRO A 17 3.64 -18.04 10.38
CA PRO A 17 2.37 -18.66 10.73
C PRO A 17 1.25 -17.67 11.08
N ALA A 18 1.58 -16.49 11.61
CA ALA A 18 0.64 -15.44 11.97
C ALA A 18 0.26 -14.50 10.81
N SER A 19 0.84 -14.67 9.61
CA SER A 19 0.66 -13.74 8.49
C SER A 19 -0.78 -13.62 8.01
N PHE A 20 -1.56 -14.69 8.21
CA PHE A 20 -2.97 -14.77 7.83
C PHE A 20 -3.93 -14.40 8.95
N ASP A 21 -3.45 -14.24 10.19
CA ASP A 21 -4.34 -14.10 11.35
C ASP A 21 -5.22 -12.86 11.24
N TRP A 22 -4.65 -11.73 10.80
CA TRP A 22 -5.39 -10.49 10.57
C TRP A 22 -6.38 -10.56 9.39
N LEU A 23 -6.18 -11.48 8.44
CA LEU A 23 -7.08 -11.68 7.28
C LEU A 23 -8.29 -12.56 7.61
N ASN A 24 -8.32 -13.18 8.80
CA ASN A 24 -9.36 -14.14 9.17
C ASN A 24 -10.61 -13.51 9.80
N THR A 25 -10.67 -12.19 9.95
CA THR A 25 -11.86 -11.50 10.44
C THR A 25 -12.97 -11.49 9.37
N LEU A 26 -14.23 -11.35 9.81
CA LEU A 26 -15.37 -11.35 8.89
C LEU A 26 -15.29 -10.14 7.96
N GLU A 27 -14.95 -8.98 8.51
CA GLU A 27 -14.83 -7.70 7.83
C GLU A 27 -13.76 -7.75 6.72
N GLN A 28 -12.60 -8.36 7.00
CA GLN A 28 -11.54 -8.55 6.00
C GLN A 28 -11.97 -9.51 4.90
N GLN A 29 -12.59 -10.64 5.26
CA GLN A 29 -13.09 -11.60 4.26
C GLN A 29 -14.16 -11.00 3.35
N GLU A 30 -15.06 -10.17 3.89
CA GLU A 30 -16.08 -9.47 3.12
C GLU A 30 -15.44 -8.45 2.16
N ALA A 31 -14.45 -7.66 2.60
CA ALA A 31 -13.78 -6.73 1.72
C ALA A 31 -12.92 -7.40 0.65
N ILE A 32 -12.22 -8.49 0.98
CA ILE A 32 -11.50 -9.33 0.01
C ILE A 32 -12.47 -9.80 -1.07
N LYS A 33 -13.63 -10.32 -0.67
CA LYS A 33 -14.66 -10.78 -1.61
C LYS A 33 -15.17 -9.63 -2.48
N ILE A 34 -15.50 -8.48 -1.89
CA ILE A 34 -15.94 -7.30 -2.64
C ILE A 34 -14.88 -6.87 -3.65
N ALA A 35 -13.61 -6.77 -3.24
CA ALA A 35 -12.52 -6.38 -4.14
C ALA A 35 -12.36 -7.37 -5.30
N VAL A 36 -12.40 -8.68 -5.03
CA VAL A 36 -12.35 -9.74 -6.04
C VAL A 36 -13.52 -9.64 -7.03
N ASP A 37 -14.74 -9.52 -6.51
CA ASP A 37 -15.96 -9.50 -7.32
C ASP A 37 -16.03 -8.23 -8.20
N VAL A 38 -15.66 -7.07 -7.65
CA VAL A 38 -15.72 -5.77 -8.34
C VAL A 38 -14.57 -5.60 -9.33
N LEU A 39 -13.36 -6.04 -8.97
CA LEU A 39 -12.15 -5.75 -9.76
C LEU A 39 -11.74 -6.90 -10.67
N GLY A 40 -12.30 -8.10 -10.48
CA GLY A 40 -11.99 -9.28 -11.27
C GLY A 40 -10.62 -9.90 -10.97
N VAL A 41 -10.01 -9.57 -9.84
CA VAL A 41 -8.67 -10.04 -9.45
C VAL A 41 -8.71 -11.40 -8.75
N SER A 42 -7.60 -12.14 -8.76
CA SER A 42 -7.50 -13.41 -8.04
C SER A 42 -7.50 -13.22 -6.52
N ALA A 43 -8.44 -13.87 -5.83
CA ALA A 43 -8.48 -13.90 -4.36
C ALA A 43 -7.17 -14.43 -3.74
N GLY A 44 -6.58 -15.46 -4.35
CA GLY A 44 -5.31 -16.03 -3.88
C GLY A 44 -4.13 -15.07 -4.07
N ALA A 45 -4.12 -14.29 -5.16
CA ALA A 45 -3.09 -13.28 -5.38
C ALA A 45 -3.22 -12.11 -4.39
N LEU A 46 -4.46 -11.67 -4.13
CA LEU A 46 -4.76 -10.60 -3.17
C LEU A 46 -4.37 -11.00 -1.75
N VAL A 47 -4.85 -12.15 -1.28
CA VAL A 47 -4.53 -12.67 0.06
C VAL A 47 -3.04 -12.99 0.20
N GLY A 48 -2.43 -13.56 -0.84
CA GLY A 48 -1.00 -13.88 -0.87
C GLY A 48 -0.12 -12.63 -0.72
N ALA A 49 -0.40 -11.59 -1.51
CA ALA A 49 0.33 -10.32 -1.42
C ALA A 49 0.21 -9.68 -0.04
N MET A 50 -1.00 -9.62 0.52
CA MET A 50 -1.23 -9.09 1.87
C MET A 50 -0.52 -9.91 2.96
N ALA A 51 -0.46 -11.24 2.81
CA ALA A 51 0.23 -12.11 3.78
C ALA A 51 1.76 -12.03 3.67
N GLU A 52 2.31 -11.84 2.47
CA GLU A 52 3.74 -11.59 2.25
C GLU A 52 4.15 -10.29 2.97
N GLU A 53 3.35 -9.25 2.84
CA GLU A 53 3.63 -7.94 3.43
C GLU A 53 3.50 -7.96 4.96
N ASN A 54 2.52 -8.69 5.49
CA ASN A 54 2.43 -8.89 6.93
C ASN A 54 3.58 -9.75 7.49
N THR A 55 4.11 -10.70 6.71
CA THR A 55 5.33 -11.42 7.11
C THR A 55 6.50 -10.44 7.30
N SER A 56 6.63 -9.48 6.39
CA SER A 56 7.65 -8.42 6.45
C SER A 56 7.43 -7.46 7.63
N TYR A 57 6.18 -7.05 7.86
CA TYR A 57 5.80 -6.20 8.97
C TYR A 57 6.15 -6.86 10.32
N LEU A 58 5.74 -8.11 10.53
CA LEU A 58 6.00 -8.87 11.76
C LEU A 58 7.50 -9.12 12.01
N ALA A 59 8.33 -9.16 10.97
CA ALA A 59 9.76 -9.30 11.11
C ALA A 59 10.45 -8.06 11.70
N SER A 60 9.80 -6.90 11.67
CA SER A 60 10.32 -5.62 12.17
C SER A 60 9.26 -4.78 12.87
N GLU A 61 8.30 -5.43 13.54
CA GLU A 61 7.06 -4.84 14.06
C GLU A 61 7.30 -3.58 14.90
N THR A 62 8.26 -3.60 15.82
CA THR A 62 8.59 -2.43 16.66
C THR A 62 9.06 -1.23 15.85
N SER A 63 9.80 -1.45 14.77
CA SER A 63 10.24 -0.35 13.90
C SER A 63 9.09 0.10 12.99
N GLN A 64 8.32 -0.83 12.45
CA GLN A 64 7.20 -0.51 11.55
C GLN A 64 6.10 0.27 12.28
N SER A 65 5.68 -0.17 13.48
CA SER A 65 4.70 0.55 14.29
C SER A 65 5.16 1.94 14.71
N LEU A 66 6.46 2.12 14.96
CA LEU A 66 7.04 3.43 15.21
C LEU A 66 6.90 4.36 13.99
N PHE A 67 7.09 3.84 12.78
CA PHE A 67 6.91 4.60 11.55
C PHE A 67 5.44 4.88 11.24
N ASP A 68 4.53 3.95 11.56
CA ASP A 68 3.09 4.17 11.49
C ASP A 68 2.68 5.33 12.40
N ASP A 69 3.08 5.28 13.68
CA ASP A 69 2.80 6.33 14.66
C ASP A 69 3.38 7.68 14.22
N TYR A 70 4.60 7.68 13.67
CA TYR A 70 5.21 8.88 13.11
C TYR A 70 4.40 9.44 11.94
N ALA A 71 4.02 8.61 10.98
CA ALA A 71 3.28 9.02 9.79
C ALA A 71 1.92 9.63 10.17
N LEU A 72 1.23 9.03 11.16
CA LEU A 72 -0.04 9.52 11.70
C LEU A 72 0.12 10.76 12.60
N SER A 73 1.30 11.00 13.14
CA SER A 73 1.57 12.18 13.97
C SER A 73 1.86 13.43 13.12
N SER A 74 1.52 14.60 13.66
CA SER A 74 1.96 15.90 13.13
C SER A 74 3.42 16.25 13.42
N LEU A 75 4.23 15.31 13.95
CA LEU A 75 5.61 15.59 14.31
C LEU A 75 6.41 16.04 13.09
N ASP A 76 7.26 17.04 13.30
CA ASP A 76 8.15 17.55 12.27
C ASP A 76 9.22 16.50 11.89
N PRO A 77 9.53 16.31 10.59
CA PRO A 77 10.55 15.36 10.15
C PRO A 77 11.92 15.52 10.79
N ALA A 78 12.38 16.76 11.02
CA ALA A 78 13.69 16.99 11.64
C ALA A 78 13.66 16.63 13.14
N ALA A 79 12.53 16.89 13.81
CA ALA A 79 12.34 16.47 15.20
C ALA A 79 12.31 14.93 15.33
N PHE A 80 11.61 14.23 14.43
CA PHE A 80 11.59 12.77 14.41
C PHE A 80 12.97 12.17 14.10
N ALA A 81 13.66 12.69 13.08
CA ALA A 81 15.02 12.27 12.74
C ALA A 81 16.00 12.45 13.91
N ALA A 82 15.90 13.58 14.61
CA ALA A 82 16.70 13.84 15.80
C ALA A 82 16.40 12.84 16.92
N ALA A 83 15.12 12.51 17.14
CA ALA A 83 14.69 11.56 18.16
C ALA A 83 15.20 10.13 17.89
N LEU A 84 15.20 9.70 16.62
CA LEU A 84 15.80 8.43 16.20
C LEU A 84 17.30 8.37 16.52
N LEU A 85 18.04 9.45 16.25
CA LEU A 85 19.49 9.50 16.45
C LEU A 85 19.92 9.37 17.91
N ILE A 86 19.16 9.94 18.83
CA ILE A 86 19.47 9.96 20.27
C ILE A 86 18.78 8.83 21.06
N GLY A 87 18.06 7.94 20.37
CA GLY A 87 17.45 6.75 20.97
C GLY A 87 16.37 7.05 22.01
N ILE A 88 15.64 8.17 21.86
CA ILE A 88 14.47 8.42 22.72
C ILE A 88 13.43 7.32 22.45
N PRO A 89 12.82 6.71 23.49
CA PRO A 89 11.66 5.85 23.30
C PRO A 89 10.53 6.71 22.73
N THR A 90 10.37 6.64 21.42
CA THR A 90 9.57 7.56 20.61
C THR A 90 8.12 7.09 20.48
N ALA A 91 7.86 5.79 20.64
CA ALA A 91 6.53 5.21 20.45
C ALA A 91 5.46 5.86 21.36
N GLU A 92 5.64 5.89 22.68
CA GLU A 92 4.63 6.47 23.59
C GLU A 92 4.40 7.97 23.35
N ILE A 93 5.47 8.70 23.00
CA ILE A 93 5.40 10.13 22.69
C ILE A 93 4.68 10.36 21.36
N LEU A 94 4.97 9.55 20.35
CA LEU A 94 4.35 9.66 19.03
C LEU A 94 2.88 9.30 19.07
N VAL A 95 2.50 8.21 19.75
CA VAL A 95 1.09 7.88 19.98
C VAL A 95 0.38 9.04 20.66
N ALA A 96 0.96 9.62 21.71
CA ALA A 96 0.38 10.77 22.39
C ALA A 96 0.26 12.00 21.48
N VAL A 97 1.26 12.28 20.64
CA VAL A 97 1.23 13.38 19.67
C VAL A 97 0.20 13.12 18.57
N ALA A 98 0.11 11.90 18.03
CA ALA A 98 -0.87 11.52 17.02
C ALA A 98 -2.31 11.63 17.55
N LEU A 99 -2.53 11.27 18.82
CA LEU A 99 -3.85 11.41 19.45
C LEU A 99 -4.25 12.88 19.69
N ILE A 100 -3.30 13.76 19.98
CA ILE A 100 -3.57 15.17 20.31
C ILE A 100 -3.55 16.06 19.05
N ASN A 101 -2.68 15.74 18.11
CA ASN A 101 -2.44 16.50 16.89
C ASN A 101 -2.08 15.53 15.74
N PRO A 102 -3.08 14.82 15.17
CA PRO A 102 -2.86 13.93 14.04
C PRO A 102 -2.44 14.72 12.80
N ARG A 103 -1.74 14.05 11.89
CA ARG A 103 -1.46 14.60 10.57
C ARG A 103 -2.77 14.71 9.79
N THR A 104 -2.97 15.88 9.17
CA THR A 104 -4.21 16.24 8.48
C THR A 104 -4.22 15.82 7.02
N HIS A 105 -5.41 15.76 6.42
CA HIS A 105 -5.57 15.56 4.98
C HIS A 105 -4.74 16.58 4.18
N GLU A 106 -4.76 17.87 4.53
CA GLU A 106 -4.03 18.92 3.81
C GLU A 106 -2.52 18.70 3.86
N GLN A 107 -2.00 18.21 4.99
CA GLN A 107 -0.58 17.87 5.11
C GLN A 107 -0.20 16.69 4.23
N PHE A 108 -1.00 15.63 4.20
CA PHE A 108 -0.77 14.49 3.32
C PHE A 108 -0.92 14.87 1.84
N LEU A 109 -1.92 15.68 1.49
CA LEU A 109 -2.14 16.17 0.13
C LEU A 109 -0.95 17.02 -0.34
N ALA A 110 -0.47 17.94 0.50
CA ALA A 110 0.68 18.78 0.15
C ALA A 110 1.95 17.95 -0.06
N ASP A 111 2.20 16.95 0.81
CA ASP A 111 3.35 16.05 0.70
C ASP A 111 3.26 15.19 -0.57
N TYR A 112 2.08 14.59 -0.83
CA TYR A 112 1.80 13.82 -2.04
C TYR A 112 2.00 14.64 -3.32
N GLU A 113 1.46 15.86 -3.37
CA GLU A 113 1.59 16.74 -4.54
C GLU A 113 3.03 17.17 -4.80
N ALA A 114 3.81 17.43 -3.74
CA ALA A 114 5.23 17.74 -3.86
C ALA A 114 6.01 16.57 -4.46
N LEU A 115 5.81 15.35 -3.95
CA LEU A 115 6.42 14.13 -4.47
C LEU A 115 6.01 13.86 -5.92
N ARG A 116 4.72 14.03 -6.23
CA ARG A 116 4.18 13.84 -7.58
C ARG A 116 4.78 14.83 -8.57
N ALA A 117 4.89 16.10 -8.20
CA ALA A 117 5.49 17.14 -9.04
C ALA A 117 6.99 16.89 -9.29
N ALA A 118 7.67 16.25 -8.33
CA ALA A 118 9.08 15.90 -8.41
C ALA A 118 9.37 14.54 -9.07
N ASP A 119 8.33 13.76 -9.41
CA ASP A 119 8.46 12.38 -9.92
C ASP A 119 9.13 11.42 -8.90
N GLN A 120 8.75 11.57 -7.62
CA GLN A 120 9.36 10.90 -6.47
C GLN A 120 8.40 10.01 -5.66
N LEU A 121 7.23 9.66 -6.21
CA LEU A 121 6.26 8.78 -5.54
C LEU A 121 6.82 7.35 -5.31
N ASP A 122 7.72 6.92 -6.20
CA ASP A 122 8.40 5.63 -6.12
C ASP A 122 9.72 5.70 -5.34
N GLU A 123 9.99 6.79 -4.63
CA GLU A 123 11.18 6.82 -3.78
C GLU A 123 11.07 5.79 -2.65
N HIS A 124 12.22 5.19 -2.37
CA HIS A 124 12.38 4.14 -1.37
C HIS A 124 13.60 4.48 -0.52
N GLY A 125 13.41 4.59 0.78
CA GLY A 125 14.50 4.94 1.68
C GLY A 125 13.96 5.37 3.03
N LEU A 126 14.73 5.11 4.07
CA LEU A 126 14.37 5.53 5.43
C LEU A 126 14.33 7.06 5.52
N ASP A 127 15.31 7.72 4.90
CA ASP A 127 15.41 9.17 4.80
C ASP A 127 14.20 9.75 4.05
N ALA A 128 13.87 9.22 2.88
CA ALA A 128 12.71 9.66 2.11
C ALA A 128 11.40 9.52 2.91
N LYS A 129 11.19 8.39 3.61
CA LYS A 129 10.03 8.16 4.47
C LYS A 129 9.96 9.09 5.68
N VAL A 130 11.11 9.43 6.26
CA VAL A 130 11.17 10.42 7.35
C VAL A 130 10.80 11.80 6.82
N LEU A 131 11.37 12.24 5.70
CA LEU A 131 11.07 13.56 5.14
C LEU A 131 9.63 13.66 4.61
N HIS A 132 9.11 12.57 4.06
CA HIS A 132 7.82 12.51 3.39
C HIS A 132 6.95 11.39 3.98
N PRO A 133 6.13 11.70 4.99
CA PRO A 133 5.19 10.75 5.60
C PRO A 133 4.25 10.08 4.60
N ALA A 134 3.96 10.68 3.45
CA ALA A 134 3.18 10.04 2.39
C ALA A 134 3.90 8.82 1.78
N LEU A 135 5.23 8.70 1.91
CA LEU A 135 6.00 7.53 1.47
C LEU A 135 6.04 6.41 2.52
N ALA A 136 5.46 6.60 3.70
CA ALA A 136 5.40 5.57 4.72
C ALA A 136 4.59 4.36 4.22
N ASP A 137 5.11 3.16 4.53
CA ASP A 137 4.41 1.90 4.30
C ASP A 137 3.63 1.60 5.58
N LEU A 138 2.30 1.59 5.47
CA LEU A 138 1.44 1.64 6.64
C LEU A 138 0.85 0.28 7.02
N GLY A 139 0.91 -0.01 8.32
CA GLY A 139 0.20 -1.10 8.98
C GLY A 139 0.65 -2.51 8.59
N PRO A 140 -0.10 -3.54 9.02
CA PRO A 140 0.23 -4.95 8.73
C PRO A 140 0.29 -5.27 7.25
N ALA A 141 -0.40 -4.50 6.42
CA ALA A 141 -0.38 -4.65 4.97
C ALA A 141 0.81 -3.97 4.30
N ASN A 142 1.62 -3.23 5.07
CA ASN A 142 2.82 -2.50 4.66
C ASN A 142 2.56 -1.66 3.39
N PHE A 143 1.39 -1.01 3.33
CA PHE A 143 0.92 -0.38 2.09
C PHE A 143 1.34 1.09 2.04
N LYS A 144 2.10 1.48 1.01
CA LYS A 144 2.55 2.86 0.84
C LYS A 144 1.37 3.84 0.68
N LEU A 145 1.28 4.87 1.53
CA LEU A 145 0.18 5.84 1.49
C LEU A 145 0.09 6.60 0.15
N ALA A 146 1.21 7.04 -0.41
CA ALA A 146 1.24 7.72 -1.71
C ALA A 146 0.71 6.84 -2.85
N THR A 147 0.96 5.53 -2.78
CA THR A 147 0.36 4.55 -3.71
C THR A 147 -1.14 4.46 -3.50
N ALA A 148 -1.61 4.43 -2.24
CA ALA A 148 -3.04 4.40 -1.93
C ALA A 148 -3.76 5.64 -2.46
N ILE A 149 -3.19 6.83 -2.24
CA ILE A 149 -3.72 8.10 -2.77
C ILE A 149 -3.79 8.07 -4.30
N THR A 150 -2.75 7.57 -4.96
CA THR A 150 -2.73 7.45 -6.43
C THR A 150 -3.82 6.50 -6.92
N LEU A 151 -3.97 5.33 -6.31
CA LEU A 151 -5.00 4.36 -6.67
C LEU A 151 -6.41 4.88 -6.38
N LEU A 152 -6.59 5.62 -5.28
CA LEU A 152 -7.85 6.27 -4.94
C LEU A 152 -8.23 7.29 -6.02
N ASN A 153 -7.30 8.17 -6.39
CA ASN A 153 -7.56 9.19 -7.42
C ASN A 153 -7.88 8.55 -8.77
N ASP A 154 -7.12 7.52 -9.19
CA ASP A 154 -7.39 6.75 -10.41
C ASP A 154 -8.78 6.10 -10.36
N TYR A 155 -9.14 5.50 -9.22
CA TYR A 155 -10.44 4.85 -9.00
C TYR A 155 -11.60 5.85 -9.10
N LEU A 156 -11.49 7.01 -8.43
CA LEU A 156 -12.54 8.03 -8.40
C LEU A 156 -12.70 8.76 -9.74
N CYS A 157 -11.63 8.93 -10.52
CA CYS A 157 -11.71 9.52 -11.85
C CYS A 157 -12.30 8.56 -12.90
N SER A 158 -12.42 7.26 -12.62
CA SER A 158 -13.01 6.30 -13.58
C SER A 158 -14.53 6.35 -13.57
N SER A 159 -15.13 6.65 -14.72
CA SER A 159 -16.59 6.59 -14.90
C SER A 159 -17.21 5.21 -14.60
N SER A 160 -16.44 4.12 -14.65
CA SER A 160 -16.90 2.79 -14.26
C SER A 160 -17.20 2.64 -12.77
N ASN A 161 -16.71 3.58 -11.96
CA ASN A 161 -16.76 3.52 -10.50
C ASN A 161 -17.67 4.62 -9.92
N ALA A 162 -18.55 5.21 -10.74
CA ALA A 162 -19.42 6.32 -10.33
C ALA A 162 -20.34 5.97 -9.15
N ASP A 163 -20.73 4.70 -9.01
CA ASP A 163 -21.56 4.20 -7.90
C ASP A 163 -20.73 3.78 -6.67
N ASP A 164 -19.43 4.05 -6.70
CA ASP A 164 -18.46 3.71 -5.65
C ASP A 164 -18.57 2.26 -5.12
N PRO A 165 -18.44 1.24 -5.99
CA PRO A 165 -18.63 -0.16 -5.61
C PRO A 165 -17.67 -0.67 -4.51
N LEU A 166 -16.52 -0.01 -4.33
CA LEU A 166 -15.58 -0.31 -3.24
C LEU A 166 -15.81 0.53 -1.98
N GLY A 167 -16.69 1.54 -2.02
CA GLY A 167 -16.92 2.43 -0.88
C GLY A 167 -15.68 3.24 -0.48
N LEU A 168 -14.93 3.77 -1.44
CA LEU A 168 -13.68 4.50 -1.24
C LEU A 168 -13.84 6.02 -1.34
N SER A 169 -14.98 6.53 -1.83
CA SER A 169 -15.22 7.97 -1.99
C SER A 169 -15.10 8.76 -0.69
N GLY A 170 -15.34 8.12 0.45
CA GLY A 170 -15.15 8.71 1.77
C GLY A 170 -13.72 9.19 2.05
N TYR A 171 -12.71 8.70 1.32
CA TYR A 171 -11.32 9.11 1.49
C TYR A 171 -10.91 10.31 0.62
N ALA A 172 -11.74 10.75 -0.33
CA ALA A 172 -11.38 11.78 -1.31
C ALA A 172 -10.86 13.09 -0.67
N SER A 173 -11.44 13.47 0.47
CA SER A 173 -11.04 14.63 1.29
C SER A 173 -10.51 14.25 2.67
N HIS A 174 -10.16 12.97 2.86
CA HIS A 174 -9.82 12.40 4.17
C HIS A 174 -8.63 11.43 4.07
N TYR A 175 -7.48 11.94 3.61
CA TYR A 175 -6.25 11.15 3.51
C TYR A 175 -5.67 10.80 4.89
N ASP A 176 -5.98 11.61 5.90
CA ASP A 176 -5.76 11.31 7.32
C ASP A 176 -6.52 10.05 7.75
N LEU A 177 -7.81 9.94 7.38
CA LEU A 177 -8.61 8.75 7.67
C LEU A 177 -8.10 7.53 6.88
N LEU A 178 -7.71 7.72 5.62
CA LEU A 178 -7.10 6.65 4.82
C LEU A 178 -5.83 6.10 5.49
N ALA A 179 -4.94 6.99 5.94
CA ALA A 179 -3.73 6.58 6.63
C ALA A 179 -4.04 5.82 7.92
N ALA A 180 -4.96 6.32 8.74
CA ALA A 180 -5.36 5.65 9.98
C ALA A 180 -5.97 4.25 9.72
N ASP A 181 -6.85 4.13 8.73
CA ASP A 181 -7.50 2.87 8.37
C ASP A 181 -6.56 1.88 7.65
N LEU A 182 -5.40 2.31 7.15
CA LEU A 182 -4.36 1.42 6.65
C LEU A 182 -3.50 0.84 7.80
N VAL A 183 -3.33 1.60 8.88
CA VAL A 183 -2.61 1.16 10.09
C VAL A 183 -3.46 0.21 10.94
N ASP A 184 -4.77 0.45 11.01
CA ASP A 184 -5.69 -0.33 11.83
C ASP A 184 -5.96 -1.74 11.24
N PRO A 185 -5.50 -2.85 11.86
CA PRO A 185 -5.70 -4.21 11.36
C PRO A 185 -7.18 -4.63 11.25
N ASP A 186 -8.05 -4.00 12.05
CA ASP A 186 -9.48 -4.30 12.06
C ASP A 186 -10.22 -3.59 10.90
N ARG A 187 -9.54 -2.67 10.20
CA ARG A 187 -10.08 -1.97 9.03
C ARG A 187 -9.71 -2.71 7.76
N PRO A 188 -10.71 -3.06 6.92
CA PRO A 188 -10.44 -3.85 5.74
C PRO A 188 -10.03 -3.01 4.51
N THR A 189 -9.43 -1.84 4.77
CA THR A 189 -9.10 -0.84 3.76
C THR A 189 -7.99 -1.34 2.85
N ALA A 190 -6.95 -1.97 3.41
CA ALA A 190 -5.83 -2.51 2.65
C ALA A 190 -6.27 -3.52 1.57
N ALA A 191 -7.26 -4.37 1.84
CA ALA A 191 -7.75 -5.36 0.86
C ALA A 191 -8.25 -4.71 -0.43
N LYS A 192 -8.97 -3.59 -0.32
CA LYS A 192 -9.50 -2.85 -1.46
C LYS A 192 -8.38 -2.22 -2.29
N PHE A 193 -7.37 -1.64 -1.63
CA PHE A 193 -6.22 -1.03 -2.30
C PHE A 193 -5.28 -2.07 -2.95
N TYR A 194 -5.04 -3.21 -2.31
CA TYR A 194 -4.36 -4.34 -2.96
C TYR A 194 -5.12 -4.84 -4.19
N GLY A 195 -6.45 -4.89 -4.12
CA GLY A 195 -7.28 -5.20 -5.28
C GLY A 195 -7.06 -4.22 -6.43
N LEU A 196 -7.08 -2.92 -6.16
CA LEU A 196 -6.83 -1.88 -7.18
C LEU A 196 -5.41 -2.00 -7.76
N MET A 197 -4.42 -2.25 -6.91
CA MET A 197 -3.03 -2.44 -7.33
C MET A 197 -2.88 -3.66 -8.25
N LEU A 198 -3.49 -4.80 -7.90
CA LEU A 198 -3.45 -6.01 -8.70
C LEU A 198 -4.17 -5.83 -10.04
N GLN A 199 -5.33 -5.16 -10.06
CA GLN A 199 -6.04 -4.86 -11.30
C GLN A 199 -5.15 -4.01 -12.23
N LYS A 200 -4.48 -2.98 -11.69
CA LYS A 200 -3.56 -2.14 -12.45
C LYS A 200 -2.36 -2.93 -12.97
N ALA A 201 -1.79 -3.83 -12.17
CA ALA A 201 -0.70 -4.71 -12.58
C ALA A 201 -1.13 -5.68 -13.68
N GLU A 202 -2.27 -6.35 -13.55
CA GLU A 202 -2.81 -7.26 -14.56
C GLU A 202 -3.07 -6.54 -15.89
N LYS A 203 -3.65 -5.34 -15.84
CA LYS A 203 -3.82 -4.49 -17.01
C LYS A 203 -2.49 -4.16 -17.68
N TRP A 204 -1.45 -3.84 -16.90
CA TRP A 204 -0.12 -3.57 -17.44
C TRP A 204 0.49 -4.79 -18.17
N PHE A 205 0.32 -6.00 -17.62
CA PHE A 205 0.82 -7.23 -18.25
C PHE A 205 0.02 -7.66 -19.48
N THR A 206 -1.27 -7.36 -19.52
CA THR A 206 -2.18 -7.77 -20.61
C THR A 206 -2.26 -6.74 -21.74
N ASP A 207 -1.96 -5.47 -21.48
CA ASP A 207 -1.83 -4.44 -22.50
C ASP A 207 -0.53 -4.65 -23.30
N ALA A 208 -0.69 -5.18 -24.53
CA ALA A 208 0.41 -5.64 -25.38
C ALA A 208 1.51 -4.59 -25.64
N ASP A 209 1.17 -3.29 -25.65
CA ASP A 209 2.14 -2.20 -25.87
C ASP A 209 3.06 -1.97 -24.65
N SER A 210 2.53 -2.15 -23.44
CA SER A 210 3.27 -2.03 -22.17
C SER A 210 4.22 -3.21 -21.98
N ALA A 211 3.74 -4.44 -22.27
CA ALA A 211 4.51 -5.67 -22.17
C ALA A 211 5.57 -5.81 -23.29
N HIS A 212 5.26 -5.41 -24.54
CA HIS A 212 6.24 -5.43 -25.65
C HIS A 212 7.38 -4.41 -25.48
N CYS A 213 7.17 -3.30 -24.79
CA CYS A 213 8.25 -2.34 -24.52
C CYS A 213 9.21 -2.85 -23.43
N ALA A 214 8.73 -3.65 -22.47
CA ALA A 214 9.57 -4.25 -21.43
C ALA A 214 10.30 -5.51 -21.91
N TYR A 215 9.61 -6.36 -22.69
CA TYR A 215 10.18 -7.59 -23.29
C TYR A 215 10.47 -7.34 -24.76
N GLY A 216 11.56 -6.64 -25.04
CA GLY A 216 11.98 -6.26 -26.39
C GLY A 216 11.78 -7.38 -27.41
N ALA A 217 11.14 -7.02 -28.53
CA ALA A 217 10.82 -7.90 -29.64
C ALA A 217 12.00 -8.81 -30.04
N ARG A 218 11.94 -10.08 -29.62
CA ARG A 218 12.45 -11.25 -30.34
C ARG A 218 12.00 -12.50 -29.59
N GLY A 219 11.10 -13.26 -30.21
CA GLY A 219 10.78 -14.61 -29.78
C GLY A 219 12.05 -15.45 -29.72
N GLN A 220 12.51 -15.74 -28.51
CA GLN A 220 13.36 -16.88 -28.21
C GLN A 220 12.87 -17.52 -26.91
N VAL A 221 12.73 -18.83 -27.00
CA VAL A 221 12.27 -19.75 -25.97
C VAL A 221 13.03 -19.53 -24.66
N LEU A 222 12.31 -19.25 -23.57
CA LEU A 222 12.85 -19.11 -22.22
C LEU A 222 13.47 -20.44 -21.75
N HIS A 223 14.80 -20.49 -21.72
CA HIS A 223 15.54 -21.33 -20.79
C HIS A 223 15.69 -20.53 -19.49
N PHE A 224 15.08 -21.02 -18.41
CA PHE A 224 15.27 -20.46 -17.07
C PHE A 224 16.68 -20.80 -16.57
N ALA A 225 17.50 -19.76 -16.40
CA ALA A 225 18.67 -19.77 -15.52
C ALA A 225 18.65 -18.46 -14.74
N GLY A 226 18.70 -18.57 -13.41
CA GLY A 226 18.49 -17.44 -12.50
C GLY A 226 19.60 -16.41 -12.59
N GLU A 227 19.19 -15.14 -12.54
CA GLU A 227 20.00 -14.02 -12.08
C GLU A 227 19.07 -12.88 -11.69
N GLN A 228 19.37 -12.25 -10.54
CA GLN A 228 18.59 -11.18 -9.93
C GLN A 228 18.57 -9.95 -10.84
N ASN A 229 17.39 -9.50 -11.25
CA ASN A 229 17.21 -8.16 -11.81
C ASN A 229 16.07 -7.47 -11.06
N SER A 230 16.43 -6.42 -10.33
CA SER A 230 15.51 -5.42 -9.80
C SER A 230 14.96 -4.60 -10.97
N TYR A 231 13.67 -4.72 -11.26
CA TYR A 231 13.03 -3.98 -12.34
C TYR A 231 12.42 -2.68 -11.81
N LYS A 232 12.92 -1.54 -12.29
CA LYS A 232 12.30 -0.23 -12.07
C LYS A 232 11.07 -0.10 -12.97
N MET A 233 9.89 0.04 -12.36
CA MET A 233 8.74 0.62 -13.07
C MET A 233 9.04 2.10 -13.28
N SER A 234 9.09 2.57 -14.52
CA SER A 234 9.23 4.01 -14.82
C SER A 234 8.00 4.49 -15.59
N ASN A 235 7.26 5.38 -14.91
CA ASN A 235 6.49 6.53 -15.38
C ASN A 235 5.38 6.32 -16.41
N VAL A 236 4.19 6.04 -15.90
CA VAL A 236 2.94 6.63 -16.43
C VAL A 236 2.71 7.94 -15.67
N ARG A 237 2.72 9.08 -16.36
CA ARG A 237 2.42 10.37 -15.72
C ARG A 237 1.05 10.29 -15.06
N PRO A 238 0.90 10.67 -13.78
CA PRO A 238 -0.41 10.71 -13.14
C PRO A 238 -1.30 11.73 -13.85
N GLY A 239 -2.56 11.35 -14.07
CA GLY A 239 -3.58 12.23 -14.62
C GLY A 239 -3.85 13.43 -13.71
N PRO A 240 -4.57 14.46 -14.20
CA PRO A 240 -4.99 15.58 -13.36
C PRO A 240 -5.82 15.09 -12.17
N LEU A 241 -5.66 15.73 -11.01
CA LEU A 241 -6.53 15.48 -9.86
C LEU A 241 -7.97 15.86 -10.24
N CYS A 242 -8.90 14.93 -10.04
CA CYS A 242 -10.32 15.25 -10.07
C CYS A 242 -10.70 15.84 -8.71
N LEU A 243 -10.85 17.17 -8.63
CA LEU A 243 -11.45 17.89 -7.50
C LEU A 243 -12.95 18.08 -7.74
#